data_AF-A0A3B1C0G2-F1
#
_entry.id   AF-A0A3B1C0G2-F1
#
_cell.length_a   1.000
_cell.length_b   1.000
_cell.length_c   1.000
_cell.angle_alpha   90.00
_cell.angle_beta   90.00
_cell.angle_gamma   90.00
#
_symmetry.space_group_name_H-M   'P 1'
#
loop_
_entity.id
_entity.type
_entity.pdbx_description
1 polymer ?
#
loop_
_entity_poly.entity_id
_entity_poly.type
_entity_poly.pdbx_seq_one_letter_code
_entity_poly.pdbx_strand_id
1 'polypeptide(L)'
;MRKIRYVLLILFAISTAISAQFNEFYPEYEWYTITGKNVFVHYHEGAERTARVVAKIADEVWGPITSLYGYEPDKVHYVIKDIDDYSNGATYFFDNKIEIWASALDFDLRGTHNWLRNVISHEFTHMVQIQAGMKWTRSIPAFYIQYLDYQDVRRPDLLYGYPDVIASYPIPAINIPAWFAEGTAQYMRKEFNYDNWDSNRDMILRSYVLDNNMLTWNEMGEFGKTSLGNESVYNSGFALTRYISQKYGEDKLRKITQKLGKFGNFTIDAAFKDVLGKDGDEIYDEWKSVLKQSYEKRTAAVKENLVAGEIIFDEGFGNFYPKFTKDGSKFYFISNKGNDYLSTSSLYVYDFKTKKAKMVISGIRSTIGLTPDEKKIIFAKLSEDNPKWINIHDLFTYDIEEEEETRLTHGLRANNPDVSHDGKKITFLYQKDGT
;
A
#
# COMPACT_ATOMS: atom_id res chain seq x y z
N MET A 1 40.58 -54.82 -22.26
CA MET A 1 40.04 -54.40 -23.58
C MET A 1 38.62 -53.86 -23.40
N ARG A 2 38.39 -52.58 -23.75
CA ARG A 2 37.15 -51.97 -24.32
C ARG A 2 35.80 -52.27 -23.59
N LYS A 3 34.96 -51.29 -23.20
CA LYS A 3 34.62 -50.00 -23.84
C LYS A 3 34.11 -49.01 -22.78
N ILE A 4 34.67 -47.80 -22.77
CA ILE A 4 34.07 -46.60 -22.18
C ILE A 4 32.85 -46.25 -23.05
N ARG A 5 31.66 -46.21 -22.45
CA ARG A 5 30.45 -45.68 -23.10
C ARG A 5 30.36 -44.20 -22.77
N TYR A 6 30.71 -43.36 -23.74
CA TYR A 6 30.39 -41.94 -23.71
C TYR A 6 28.87 -41.79 -23.85
N VAL A 7 28.22 -41.30 -22.80
CA VAL A 7 26.84 -40.80 -22.88
C VAL A 7 26.94 -39.41 -23.50
N LEU A 8 26.56 -39.28 -24.78
CA LEU A 8 26.31 -37.99 -25.39
C LEU A 8 25.07 -37.39 -24.70
N LEU A 9 25.28 -36.36 -23.88
CA LEU A 9 24.21 -35.46 -23.46
C LEU A 9 23.86 -34.60 -24.68
N ILE A 10 22.82 -34.99 -25.40
CA ILE A 10 22.21 -34.13 -26.42
C ILE A 10 21.46 -33.03 -25.66
N LEU A 11 22.09 -31.86 -25.57
CA LEU A 11 21.44 -30.60 -25.22
C LEU A 11 20.40 -30.31 -26.31
N PHE A 12 19.17 -30.73 -26.06
CA PHE A 12 18.03 -30.25 -26.82
C PHE A 12 17.88 -28.77 -26.46
N ALA A 13 18.41 -27.90 -27.31
CA ALA A 13 18.03 -26.50 -27.37
C ALA A 13 16.57 -26.44 -27.83
N ILE A 14 15.65 -26.73 -26.91
CA ILE A 14 14.26 -26.33 -27.08
C ILE A 14 14.30 -24.81 -26.96
N SER A 15 14.29 -24.15 -28.11
CA SER A 15 13.84 -22.77 -28.21
C SER A 15 12.37 -22.78 -27.82
N THR A 16 12.08 -22.87 -26.52
CA THR A 16 10.81 -22.40 -26.02
C THR A 16 10.81 -20.92 -26.39
N ALA A 17 9.87 -20.53 -27.26
CA ALA A 17 9.37 -19.18 -27.18
C ALA A 17 8.89 -19.05 -25.74
N ILE A 18 9.75 -18.51 -24.89
CA ILE A 18 9.39 -18.06 -23.56
C ILE A 18 8.39 -16.96 -23.87
N SER A 19 7.10 -17.31 -23.87
CA SER A 19 6.06 -16.33 -23.66
C SER A 19 6.49 -15.62 -22.40
N ALA A 20 6.81 -14.33 -22.53
CA ALA A 20 7.16 -13.50 -21.41
C ALA A 20 6.12 -13.78 -20.31
N GLN A 21 6.63 -14.04 -19.10
CA GLN A 21 5.81 -13.79 -17.93
C GLN A 21 5.18 -12.41 -18.12
N PHE A 22 3.89 -12.26 -17.82
CA PHE A 22 3.27 -10.96 -17.67
C PHE A 22 4.01 -10.24 -16.54
N ASN A 23 5.13 -9.64 -16.88
CA ASN A 23 5.79 -8.61 -16.12
C ASN A 23 5.32 -7.31 -16.77
N GLU A 24 4.90 -6.34 -15.97
CA GLU A 24 4.65 -4.95 -16.36
C GLU A 24 5.95 -4.23 -16.80
N PHE A 25 6.85 -4.95 -17.47
CA PHE A 25 7.85 -4.32 -18.28
C PHE A 25 7.06 -3.80 -19.47
N TYR A 26 7.01 -2.49 -19.65
CA TYR A 26 6.40 -1.86 -20.81
C TYR A 26 7.50 -1.63 -21.86
N PRO A 27 7.97 -2.67 -22.59
CA PRO A 27 9.10 -2.58 -23.52
C PRO A 27 8.82 -1.69 -24.73
N GLU A 28 7.54 -1.37 -24.96
CA GLU A 28 7.11 -0.49 -26.05
C GLU A 28 7.38 1.00 -25.79
N TYR A 29 7.91 1.34 -24.62
CA TYR A 29 8.40 2.68 -24.30
C TYR A 29 9.93 2.75 -24.42
N GLU A 30 10.44 3.94 -24.70
CA GLU A 30 11.86 4.24 -24.69
C GLU A 30 12.32 4.51 -23.26
N TRP A 31 13.15 3.61 -22.72
CA TRP A 31 13.63 3.70 -21.36
C TRP A 31 15.00 4.39 -21.26
N TYR A 32 15.11 5.31 -20.33
CA TYR A 32 16.30 6.09 -20.01
C TYR A 32 16.74 5.82 -18.58
N THR A 33 18.00 6.12 -18.26
CA THR A 33 18.55 5.94 -16.91
C THR A 33 19.34 7.17 -16.46
N ILE A 34 19.00 7.68 -15.27
CA ILE A 34 19.84 8.63 -14.54
C ILE A 34 20.75 7.83 -13.60
N THR A 35 22.06 7.99 -13.73
CA THR A 35 23.05 7.37 -12.84
C THR A 35 23.39 8.33 -11.71
N GLY A 36 22.92 8.02 -10.50
CA GLY A 36 23.30 8.71 -9.27
C GLY A 36 24.51 8.07 -8.59
N LYS A 37 24.87 8.61 -7.42
CA LYS A 37 25.97 8.08 -6.60
C LYS A 37 25.66 6.65 -6.14
N ASN A 38 24.50 6.48 -5.50
CA ASN A 38 24.08 5.24 -4.87
C ASN A 38 22.86 4.59 -5.55
N VAL A 39 22.34 5.20 -6.61
CA VAL A 39 21.10 4.76 -7.24
C VAL A 39 21.17 4.83 -8.76
N PHE A 40 20.37 3.99 -9.41
CA PHE A 40 19.98 4.14 -10.81
C PHE A 40 18.49 4.48 -10.87
N VAL A 41 18.10 5.49 -11.64
CA VAL A 41 16.68 5.84 -11.82
C VAL A 41 16.30 5.60 -13.27
N HIS A 42 15.51 4.56 -13.50
CA HIS A 42 15.00 4.15 -14.80
C HIS A 42 13.63 4.78 -15.04
N TYR A 43 13.41 5.37 -16.20
CA TYR A 43 12.16 6.05 -16.54
C TYR A 43 11.89 5.98 -18.03
N HIS A 44 10.61 5.98 -18.42
CA HIS A 44 10.20 6.06 -19.82
C HIS A 44 10.11 7.51 -20.31
N GLU A 45 9.96 7.71 -21.62
CA GLU A 45 9.69 9.03 -22.19
C GLU A 45 8.46 9.68 -21.55
N GLY A 46 8.58 10.96 -21.17
CA GLY A 46 7.51 11.70 -20.48
C GLY A 46 7.57 11.70 -18.96
N ALA A 47 8.43 10.89 -18.32
CA ALA A 47 8.58 10.82 -16.86
C ALA A 47 9.89 11.45 -16.34
N GLU A 48 10.58 12.26 -17.15
CA GLU A 48 11.92 12.78 -16.85
C GLU A 48 11.94 13.70 -15.62
N ARG A 49 10.93 14.56 -15.45
CA ARG A 49 10.86 15.46 -14.30
C ARG A 49 10.77 14.64 -13.02
N THR A 50 9.88 13.65 -13.00
CA THR A 50 9.72 12.74 -11.86
C THR A 50 11.02 12.00 -11.57
N ALA A 51 11.68 11.44 -12.59
CA ALA A 51 12.95 10.72 -12.43
C ALA A 51 14.05 11.61 -11.82
N ARG A 52 14.18 12.86 -12.26
CA ARG A 52 15.14 13.83 -11.70
C ARG A 52 14.83 14.17 -10.25
N VAL A 53 13.55 14.32 -9.91
CA VAL A 53 13.10 14.58 -8.53
C VAL A 53 13.41 13.37 -7.64
N VAL A 54 13.13 12.15 -8.11
CA VAL A 54 13.42 10.91 -7.38
C VAL A 54 14.92 10.76 -7.13
N ALA A 55 15.77 11.00 -8.14
CA ALA A 55 17.23 10.95 -7.97
C ALA A 55 17.71 11.89 -6.85
N LYS A 56 17.16 13.11 -6.79
CA LYS A 56 17.49 14.09 -5.74
C LYS A 56 17.02 13.66 -4.35
N ILE A 57 15.78 13.15 -4.25
CA ILE A 57 15.23 12.69 -2.96
C ILE A 57 16.02 11.48 -2.46
N ALA A 58 16.34 10.53 -3.34
CA ALA A 58 17.10 9.34 -3.00
C ALA A 58 18.48 9.69 -2.41
N ASP A 59 19.20 10.66 -3.00
CA ASP A 59 20.46 11.16 -2.47
C ASP A 59 20.29 11.82 -1.08
N GLU A 60 19.20 12.55 -0.86
CA GLU A 60 18.90 13.24 0.40
C GLU A 60 18.63 12.27 1.55
N VAL A 61 17.87 11.21 1.29
CA VAL A 61 17.40 10.28 2.32
C VAL A 61 18.38 9.13 2.57
N TRP A 62 19.34 8.89 1.66
CA TRP A 62 20.28 7.78 1.74
C TRP A 62 21.02 7.73 3.07
N GLY A 63 21.77 8.79 3.40
CA GLY A 63 22.59 8.87 4.61
C GLY A 63 21.79 8.75 5.91
N PRO A 64 20.72 9.55 6.10
CA PRO A 64 19.92 9.47 7.32
C PRO A 64 19.29 8.07 7.55
N ILE A 65 18.78 7.40 6.51
CA ILE A 65 18.13 6.08 6.68
C ILE A 65 19.18 4.98 6.92
N THR A 66 20.22 4.89 6.07
CA THR A 66 21.29 3.89 6.21
C THR A 66 22.02 3.97 7.55
N SER A 67 22.28 5.20 8.03
CA SER A 67 22.95 5.41 9.32
C SER A 67 22.12 4.97 10.53
N LEU A 68 20.79 5.11 10.48
CA LEU A 68 19.91 4.63 11.56
C LEU A 68 20.03 3.12 11.75
N TYR A 69 19.97 2.35 10.66
CA TYR A 69 20.03 0.89 10.72
C TYR A 69 21.46 0.34 10.76
N GLY A 70 22.46 1.17 10.45
CA GLY A 70 23.85 0.74 10.34
C GLY A 70 24.04 -0.25 9.20
N TYR A 71 23.28 -0.07 8.12
CA TYR A 71 23.26 -0.93 6.95
C TYR A 71 23.20 -0.08 5.69
N GLU A 72 24.06 -0.38 4.73
CA GLU A 72 24.08 0.27 3.42
C GLU A 72 23.87 -0.82 2.35
N PRO A 73 22.78 -0.76 1.57
CA PRO A 73 22.55 -1.72 0.49
C PRO A 73 23.51 -1.45 -0.67
N ASP A 74 23.62 -2.41 -1.60
CA ASP A 74 24.22 -2.11 -2.91
C ASP A 74 23.39 -1.05 -3.65
N LYS A 75 23.85 -0.63 -4.83
CA LYS A 75 23.13 0.37 -5.63
C LYS A 75 21.67 -0.05 -5.85
N VAL A 76 20.76 0.89 -5.58
CA VAL A 76 19.30 0.66 -5.69
C VAL A 76 18.79 1.16 -7.04
N HIS A 77 17.98 0.33 -7.69
CA HIS A 77 17.30 0.61 -8.94
C HIS A 77 15.90 1.14 -8.67
N TYR A 78 15.66 2.41 -8.97
CA TYR A 78 14.32 2.99 -9.02
C TYR A 78 13.75 2.83 -10.42
N VAL A 79 12.52 2.35 -10.54
CA VAL A 79 11.77 2.26 -11.81
C VAL A 79 10.54 3.15 -11.71
N ILE A 80 10.48 4.19 -12.54
CA ILE A 80 9.41 5.17 -12.54
C ILE A 80 8.36 4.79 -13.57
N LYS A 81 7.11 4.68 -13.13
CA LYS A 81 5.93 4.37 -13.94
C LYS A 81 4.98 5.58 -13.92
N ASP A 82 4.85 6.28 -15.05
CA ASP A 82 3.84 7.33 -15.27
C ASP A 82 3.00 6.98 -16.51
N ILE A 83 2.50 5.74 -16.53
CA ILE A 83 1.81 5.16 -17.68
C ILE A 83 0.29 5.17 -17.42
N ASP A 84 -0.12 4.61 -16.29
CA ASP A 84 -1.51 4.54 -15.82
C ASP A 84 -1.80 5.52 -14.67
N ASP A 85 -3.08 5.77 -14.41
CA ASP A 85 -3.52 6.56 -13.23
C ASP A 85 -3.64 5.65 -12.01
N TYR A 86 -2.52 4.98 -11.71
CA TYR A 86 -2.32 4.22 -10.50
C TYR A 86 -1.25 4.89 -9.64
N SER A 87 -1.32 4.72 -8.33
CA SER A 87 -0.41 5.35 -7.38
C SER A 87 -0.02 4.36 -6.31
N ASN A 88 1.27 4.00 -6.29
CA ASN A 88 1.82 3.06 -5.33
C ASN A 88 3.36 3.18 -5.27
N GLY A 89 3.94 2.54 -4.25
CA GLY A 89 5.37 2.24 -4.14
C GLY A 89 5.54 0.75 -3.86
N ALA A 90 6.60 0.15 -4.38
CA ALA A 90 6.89 -1.25 -4.11
C ALA A 90 8.39 -1.51 -4.00
N THR A 91 8.81 -1.97 -2.82
CA THR A 91 10.20 -2.36 -2.55
C THR A 91 10.41 -3.86 -2.78
N TYR A 92 11.18 -4.18 -3.81
CA TYR A 92 11.69 -5.52 -4.09
C TYR A 92 13.08 -5.67 -3.47
N PHE A 93 13.13 -5.83 -2.15
CA PHE A 93 14.37 -5.83 -1.38
C PHE A 93 15.32 -7.00 -1.66
N PHE A 94 14.86 -8.08 -2.31
CA PHE A 94 15.78 -9.11 -2.82
C PHE A 94 16.57 -8.64 -4.04
N ASP A 95 15.97 -7.77 -4.87
CA ASP A 95 16.51 -7.34 -6.16
C ASP A 95 17.22 -5.98 -6.11
N ASN A 96 17.21 -5.30 -4.95
CA ASN A 96 17.58 -3.88 -4.83
C ASN A 96 16.79 -2.99 -5.79
N LYS A 97 15.50 -3.28 -5.99
CA LYS A 97 14.63 -2.55 -6.89
C LYS A 97 13.48 -1.90 -6.11
N ILE A 98 13.17 -0.65 -6.44
CA ILE A 98 12.01 0.08 -5.95
C ILE A 98 11.21 0.55 -7.17
N GLU A 99 9.95 0.17 -7.26
CA GLU A 99 9.04 0.66 -8.29
C GLU A 99 8.16 1.77 -7.73
N ILE A 100 8.00 2.85 -8.49
CA ILE A 100 7.28 4.05 -8.07
C ILE A 100 6.34 4.46 -9.19
N TRP A 101 5.06 4.57 -8.85
CA TRP A 101 4.09 5.21 -9.72
C TRP A 101 4.10 6.72 -9.48
N ALA A 102 4.26 7.49 -10.54
CA ALA A 102 4.49 8.93 -10.47
C ALA A 102 3.25 9.71 -10.00
N SER A 103 2.07 9.26 -10.43
CA SER A 103 0.77 9.81 -10.04
C SER A 103 0.64 9.81 -8.52
N ALA A 104 0.29 10.94 -7.94
CA ALA A 104 0.20 11.09 -6.50
C ALA A 104 -0.94 10.25 -5.92
N LEU A 105 -0.63 9.44 -4.90
CA LEU A 105 -1.65 8.70 -4.17
C LEU A 105 -2.53 9.67 -3.36
N ASP A 106 -3.81 9.70 -3.70
CA ASP A 106 -4.82 10.41 -2.92
C ASP A 106 -5.26 9.53 -1.74
N PHE A 107 -4.80 9.89 -0.54
CA PHE A 107 -5.05 9.10 0.66
C PHE A 107 -6.41 9.43 1.27
N ASP A 108 -7.39 8.55 1.07
CA ASP A 108 -8.73 8.70 1.66
C ASP A 108 -8.71 8.76 3.21
N LEU A 109 -7.71 8.12 3.84
CA LEU A 109 -7.63 7.89 5.29
C LEU A 109 -6.39 8.50 5.97
N ARG A 110 -5.58 9.28 5.24
CA ARG A 110 -4.40 9.98 5.78
C ARG A 110 -4.45 11.46 5.43
N GLY A 111 -3.57 12.26 6.02
CA GLY A 111 -3.39 13.66 5.61
C GLY A 111 -2.73 13.77 4.22
N THR A 112 -2.78 14.97 3.63
CA THR A 112 -2.05 15.27 2.39
C THR A 112 -0.55 15.34 2.66
N HIS A 113 0.24 14.69 1.81
CA HIS A 113 1.71 14.67 1.89
C HIS A 113 2.32 14.99 0.52
N ASN A 114 3.59 15.39 0.51
CA ASN A 114 4.33 15.43 -0.75
C ASN A 114 4.60 13.99 -1.20
N TRP A 115 3.85 13.51 -2.20
CA TRP A 115 3.86 12.12 -2.65
C TRP A 115 5.27 11.56 -2.85
N LEU A 116 6.06 12.17 -3.76
CA LEU A 116 7.38 11.64 -4.10
C LEU A 116 8.34 11.64 -2.90
N ARG A 117 8.31 12.66 -2.04
CA ARG A 117 9.14 12.65 -0.82
C ARG A 117 8.73 11.56 0.15
N ASN A 118 7.43 11.38 0.33
CA ASN A 118 6.86 10.37 1.21
C ASN A 118 7.18 8.96 0.70
N VAL A 119 6.75 8.60 -0.50
CA VAL A 119 6.89 7.24 -1.05
C VAL A 119 8.36 6.85 -1.20
N ILE A 120 9.25 7.74 -1.66
CA ILE A 120 10.67 7.38 -1.84
C ILE A 120 11.35 7.13 -0.51
N SER A 121 11.11 7.96 0.51
CA SER A 121 11.69 7.71 1.83
C SER A 121 11.09 6.48 2.52
N HIS A 122 9.80 6.22 2.30
CA HIS A 122 9.08 5.06 2.82
C HIS A 122 9.64 3.75 2.23
N GLU A 123 9.64 3.62 0.90
CA GLU A 123 10.14 2.43 0.20
C GLU A 123 11.64 2.21 0.46
N PHE A 124 12.44 3.27 0.47
CA PHE A 124 13.86 3.12 0.77
C PHE A 124 14.11 2.67 2.23
N THR A 125 13.24 3.04 3.17
CA THR A 125 13.30 2.53 4.54
C THR A 125 13.03 1.03 4.58
N HIS A 126 12.05 0.53 3.84
CA HIS A 126 11.84 -0.92 3.70
C HIS A 126 13.10 -1.62 3.16
N MET A 127 13.70 -1.08 2.10
CA MET A 127 14.92 -1.63 1.49
C MET A 127 16.02 -1.82 2.54
N VAL A 128 16.30 -0.76 3.30
CA VAL A 128 17.38 -0.74 4.29
C VAL A 128 17.04 -1.59 5.52
N GLN A 129 15.87 -1.41 6.11
CA GLN A 129 15.47 -2.12 7.33
C GLN A 129 15.39 -3.62 7.09
N ILE A 130 14.70 -4.04 6.02
CA ILE A 130 14.45 -5.46 5.78
C ILE A 130 15.76 -6.19 5.54
N GLN A 131 16.66 -5.62 4.72
CA GLN A 131 17.97 -6.20 4.49
C GLN A 131 18.86 -6.19 5.75
N ALA A 132 18.80 -5.14 6.57
CA ALA A 132 19.49 -5.10 7.86
C ALA A 132 18.98 -6.18 8.85
N GLY A 133 17.73 -6.61 8.69
CA GLY A 133 17.06 -7.63 9.49
C GLY A 133 17.05 -9.03 8.87
N MET A 134 17.74 -9.26 7.75
CA MET A 134 17.84 -10.59 7.14
C MET A 134 18.76 -11.51 7.95
N LYS A 135 18.43 -12.79 8.02
CA LYS A 135 19.23 -13.83 8.68
C LYS A 135 20.50 -14.21 7.93
N TRP A 136 20.52 -14.01 6.62
CA TRP A 136 21.63 -14.29 5.72
C TRP A 136 21.50 -13.40 4.46
N THR A 137 22.06 -13.79 3.32
CA THR A 137 22.08 -12.97 2.10
C THR A 137 20.73 -12.92 1.36
N ARG A 138 20.55 -11.89 0.54
CA ARG A 138 19.37 -11.68 -0.34
C ARG A 138 19.15 -12.79 -1.37
N SER A 139 20.18 -13.56 -1.69
CA SER A 139 20.10 -14.60 -2.73
C SER A 139 19.38 -15.87 -2.29
N ILE A 140 19.10 -16.02 -0.99
CA ILE A 140 18.42 -17.19 -0.44
C ILE A 140 17.19 -16.66 0.32
N PRO A 141 15.95 -16.85 -0.17
CA PRO A 141 14.77 -16.29 0.51
C PRO A 141 14.32 -17.11 1.72
N ALA A 142 14.47 -18.43 1.68
CA ALA A 142 14.10 -19.34 2.75
C ALA A 142 14.84 -20.68 2.63
N PHE A 143 14.99 -21.37 3.75
CA PHE A 143 15.26 -22.82 3.77
C PHE A 143 13.97 -23.55 4.10
N TYR A 144 13.80 -24.77 3.60
CA TYR A 144 12.67 -25.62 3.96
C TYR A 144 13.19 -26.89 4.61
N ILE A 145 12.72 -27.20 5.81
CA ILE A 145 12.87 -28.53 6.37
C ILE A 145 11.66 -29.34 5.89
N GLN A 146 11.91 -30.32 5.03
CA GLN A 146 10.86 -31.14 4.44
C GLN A 146 10.99 -32.59 4.91
N TYR A 147 9.89 -33.14 5.37
CA TYR A 147 9.71 -34.56 5.64
C TYR A 147 8.76 -35.15 4.60
N LEU A 148 9.19 -36.22 3.96
CA LEU A 148 8.43 -36.97 2.97
C LEU A 148 8.30 -38.40 3.47
N ASP A 149 7.06 -38.88 3.58
CA ASP A 149 6.78 -40.30 3.81
C ASP A 149 6.29 -40.94 2.52
N TYR A 150 6.49 -42.25 2.40
CA TYR A 150 6.20 -43.01 1.19
C TYR A 150 5.38 -44.25 1.53
N GLN A 151 4.41 -44.57 0.68
CA GLN A 151 3.62 -45.78 0.82
C GLN A 151 4.49 -47.05 0.78
N ASP A 152 4.02 -48.08 1.48
CA ASP A 152 4.58 -49.42 1.34
C ASP A 152 4.52 -49.89 -0.12
N VAL A 153 5.66 -50.39 -0.60
CA VAL A 153 5.80 -50.87 -1.96
C VAL A 153 4.94 -52.13 -2.17
N ARG A 154 3.93 -52.04 -3.03
CA ARG A 154 3.02 -53.16 -3.34
C ARG A 154 3.53 -54.10 -4.44
N ARG A 155 4.62 -53.74 -5.13
CA ARG A 155 5.14 -54.46 -6.30
C ARG A 155 6.67 -54.59 -6.23
N PRO A 156 7.24 -55.80 -6.37
CA PRO A 156 8.67 -56.04 -6.14
C PRO A 156 9.61 -55.37 -7.17
N ASP A 157 9.08 -54.83 -8.26
CA ASP A 157 9.78 -54.07 -9.30
C ASP A 157 9.92 -52.56 -9.00
N LEU A 158 9.30 -52.06 -7.92
CA LEU A 158 9.37 -50.66 -7.51
C LEU A 158 10.33 -50.49 -6.32
N LEU A 159 11.19 -49.48 -6.39
CA LEU A 159 12.22 -49.23 -5.36
C LEU A 159 11.67 -48.45 -4.15
N TYR A 160 10.62 -47.65 -4.35
CA TYR A 160 9.94 -46.84 -3.34
C TYR A 160 8.47 -46.65 -3.75
N GLY A 161 7.58 -46.50 -2.77
CA GLY A 161 6.17 -46.19 -3.02
C GLY A 161 5.96 -44.75 -3.48
N TYR A 162 4.71 -44.37 -3.69
CA TYR A 162 4.38 -42.97 -3.96
C TYR A 162 4.42 -42.16 -2.66
N PRO A 163 4.90 -40.91 -2.68
CA PRO A 163 4.82 -40.04 -1.50
C PRO A 163 3.35 -39.76 -1.17
N ASP A 164 2.96 -40.02 0.07
CA ASP A 164 1.60 -39.80 0.56
C ASP A 164 1.52 -38.86 1.77
N VAL A 165 2.67 -38.52 2.37
CA VAL A 165 2.77 -37.47 3.39
C VAL A 165 3.88 -36.49 3.02
N ILE A 166 3.57 -35.20 3.09
CA ILE A 166 4.53 -34.11 2.98
C ILE A 166 4.31 -33.18 4.17
N ALA A 167 5.32 -33.02 5.01
CA ALA A 167 5.38 -31.97 6.02
C ALA A 167 6.52 -31.01 5.66
N SER A 168 6.23 -29.72 5.58
CA SER A 168 7.20 -28.69 5.22
C SER A 168 7.20 -27.58 6.25
N TYR A 169 8.38 -27.27 6.80
CA TYR A 169 8.58 -26.16 7.71
C TYR A 169 9.52 -25.12 7.07
N PRO A 170 9.01 -23.92 6.73
CA PRO A 170 9.83 -22.85 6.19
C PRO A 170 10.64 -22.17 7.30
N ILE A 171 11.92 -21.96 7.03
CA ILE A 171 12.81 -21.08 7.80
C ILE A 171 13.04 -19.85 6.91
N PRO A 172 12.28 -18.76 7.10
CA PRO A 172 12.39 -17.59 6.25
C PRO A 172 13.65 -16.79 6.56
N ALA A 173 14.23 -16.15 5.54
CA ALA A 173 15.35 -15.21 5.72
C ALA A 173 14.93 -13.94 6.47
N ILE A 174 13.64 -13.62 6.45
CA ILE A 174 13.06 -12.39 7.00
C ILE A 174 11.99 -12.77 8.01
N ASN A 175 11.92 -12.02 9.09
CA ASN A 175 10.92 -12.19 10.11
C ASN A 175 10.51 -10.85 10.72
N ILE A 176 10.07 -9.93 9.87
CA ILE A 176 9.65 -8.58 10.26
C ILE A 176 8.12 -8.52 10.10
N PRO A 177 7.35 -8.29 11.18
CA PRO A 177 5.89 -8.22 11.08
C PRO A 177 5.46 -6.96 10.32
N ALA A 178 4.29 -7.02 9.68
CA ALA A 178 3.78 -5.95 8.81
C ALA A 178 3.79 -4.58 9.50
N TRP A 179 3.19 -4.45 10.70
CA TRP A 179 3.17 -3.18 11.42
C TRP A 179 4.56 -2.59 11.69
N PHE A 180 5.59 -3.42 11.89
CA PHE A 180 6.93 -2.95 12.22
C PHE A 180 7.69 -2.51 10.96
N ALA A 181 7.48 -3.20 9.84
CA ALA A 181 7.95 -2.73 8.54
C ALA A 181 7.32 -1.36 8.23
N GLU A 182 5.99 -1.28 8.23
CA GLU A 182 5.25 -0.06 7.90
C GLU A 182 5.50 1.08 8.89
N GLY A 183 5.44 0.76 10.18
CA GLY A 183 5.57 1.74 11.24
C GLY A 183 6.93 2.42 11.24
N THR A 184 8.00 1.70 10.91
CA THR A 184 9.33 2.30 10.78
C THR A 184 9.51 3.07 9.47
N ALA A 185 8.91 2.60 8.38
CA ALA A 185 8.88 3.35 7.12
C ALA A 185 8.06 4.64 7.22
N GLN A 186 7.05 4.72 8.09
CA GLN A 186 6.30 5.95 8.38
C GLN A 186 6.91 6.81 9.49
N TYR A 187 7.69 6.22 10.40
CA TYR A 187 8.32 6.96 11.51
C TYR A 187 9.22 8.10 11.01
N MET A 188 9.92 7.85 9.91
CA MET A 188 10.88 8.76 9.28
C MET A 188 12.01 9.22 10.23
N ARG A 189 13.07 9.77 9.65
CA ARG A 189 14.20 10.32 10.39
C ARG A 189 13.95 11.76 10.77
N LYS A 190 14.45 12.25 11.90
CA LYS A 190 14.31 13.68 12.27
C LYS A 190 14.92 14.65 11.25
N GLU A 191 15.84 14.17 10.41
CA GLU A 191 16.50 14.91 9.35
C GLU A 191 15.54 15.29 8.20
N PHE A 192 14.42 14.58 8.03
CA PHE A 192 13.43 14.87 7.00
C PHE A 192 12.00 14.62 7.50
N ASN A 193 11.05 15.47 7.09
CA ASN A 193 9.67 15.40 7.59
C ASN A 193 8.68 15.07 6.47
N TYR A 194 8.83 13.87 5.90
CA TYR A 194 8.11 13.45 4.69
C TYR A 194 6.89 12.56 4.95
N ASP A 195 6.71 12.09 6.19
CA ASP A 195 5.48 11.51 6.69
C ASP A 195 5.25 12.04 8.11
N ASN A 196 3.98 12.29 8.47
CA ASN A 196 3.64 12.91 9.75
C ASN A 196 2.48 12.20 10.42
N TRP A 197 2.47 12.21 11.75
CA TRP A 197 1.27 11.85 12.49
C TRP A 197 0.22 12.95 12.36
N ASP A 198 -0.67 12.79 11.37
CA ASP A 198 -1.71 13.76 11.04
C ASP A 198 -3.03 13.55 11.82
N SER A 199 -3.97 14.48 11.62
CA SER A 199 -5.26 14.48 12.30
C SER A 199 -6.17 13.31 11.89
N ASN A 200 -6.07 12.81 10.66
CA ASN A 200 -6.88 11.69 10.18
C ASN A 200 -6.42 10.39 10.85
N ARG A 201 -5.10 10.17 10.90
CA ARG A 201 -4.51 9.03 11.63
C ARG A 201 -4.81 9.08 13.12
N ASP A 202 -4.65 10.25 13.75
CA ASP A 202 -4.99 10.43 15.18
C ASP A 202 -6.48 10.22 15.43
N MET A 203 -7.35 10.63 14.51
CA MET A 203 -8.79 10.38 14.59
C MET A 203 -9.09 8.88 14.54
N ILE A 204 -8.58 8.17 13.54
CA ILE A 204 -8.83 6.73 13.35
C ILE A 204 -8.36 5.94 14.57
N LEU A 205 -7.10 6.14 15.00
CA LEU A 205 -6.55 5.43 16.16
C LEU A 205 -7.31 5.79 17.45
N ARG A 206 -7.66 7.06 17.65
CA ARG A 206 -8.44 7.50 18.82
C ARG A 206 -9.80 6.83 18.88
N SER A 207 -10.52 6.75 17.76
CA SER A 207 -11.82 6.07 17.71
C SER A 207 -11.69 4.60 18.11
N TYR A 208 -10.74 3.86 17.53
CA TYR A 208 -10.48 2.47 17.92
C TYR A 208 -10.14 2.30 19.40
N VAL A 209 -9.33 3.19 19.98
CA VAL A 209 -8.96 3.12 21.40
C VAL A 209 -10.17 3.38 22.29
N LEU A 210 -10.94 4.44 22.02
CA LEU A 210 -12.07 4.85 22.86
C LEU A 210 -13.24 3.87 22.77
N ASP A 211 -13.41 3.21 21.63
CA ASP A 211 -14.45 2.20 21.41
C ASP A 211 -14.00 0.79 21.82
N ASN A 212 -12.78 0.64 22.35
CA ASN A 212 -12.14 -0.63 22.70
C ASN A 212 -12.09 -1.65 21.54
N ASN A 213 -11.87 -1.16 20.32
CA ASN A 213 -11.87 -1.94 19.07
C ASN A 213 -10.52 -1.89 18.34
N MET A 214 -9.42 -1.71 19.08
CA MET A 214 -8.08 -1.75 18.47
C MET A 214 -7.76 -3.13 17.90
N LEU A 215 -7.02 -3.16 16.79
CA LEU A 215 -6.36 -4.37 16.30
C LEU A 215 -5.55 -5.01 17.43
N THR A 216 -5.71 -6.31 17.62
CA THR A 216 -4.89 -7.12 18.51
C THR A 216 -3.43 -7.18 18.05
N TRP A 217 -2.54 -7.62 18.94
CA TRP A 217 -1.12 -7.76 18.64
C TRP A 217 -0.86 -8.62 17.38
N ASN A 218 -1.56 -9.75 17.26
CA ASN A 218 -1.44 -10.63 16.10
C ASN A 218 -2.04 -10.01 14.83
N GLU A 219 -3.18 -9.32 14.94
CA GLU A 219 -3.80 -8.66 13.78
C GLU A 219 -2.91 -7.54 13.21
N MET A 220 -2.09 -6.88 14.03
CA MET A 220 -1.08 -5.93 13.54
C MET A 220 0.03 -6.62 12.74
N GLY A 221 0.25 -7.92 12.94
CA GLY A 221 1.32 -8.67 12.29
C GLY A 221 1.12 -8.92 10.79
N GLU A 222 -0.11 -8.80 10.29
CA GLU A 222 -0.50 -9.22 8.94
C GLU A 222 -1.45 -8.24 8.23
N PHE A 223 -1.38 -8.25 6.91
CA PHE A 223 -2.41 -7.70 6.04
C PHE A 223 -3.43 -8.79 5.68
N GLY A 224 -4.63 -8.40 5.23
CA GLY A 224 -5.70 -9.34 4.89
C GLY A 224 -7.07 -8.93 5.42
N LYS A 225 -7.24 -7.64 5.69
CA LYS A 225 -8.45 -7.02 6.22
C LYS A 225 -9.05 -6.11 5.14
N THR A 226 -10.12 -5.40 5.50
CA THR A 226 -10.67 -4.30 4.67
C THR A 226 -9.62 -3.20 4.43
N SER A 227 -9.86 -2.29 3.48
CA SER A 227 -8.99 -1.12 3.30
C SER A 227 -8.77 -0.33 4.59
N LEU A 228 -9.82 -0.12 5.40
CA LEU A 228 -9.70 0.53 6.70
C LEU A 228 -8.90 -0.32 7.70
N GLY A 229 -9.11 -1.64 7.72
CA GLY A 229 -8.37 -2.54 8.59
C GLY A 229 -6.89 -2.61 8.26
N ASN A 230 -6.53 -2.68 6.96
CA ASN A 230 -5.15 -2.64 6.52
C ASN A 230 -4.52 -1.27 6.83
N GLU A 231 -5.20 -0.16 6.55
CA GLU A 231 -4.75 1.19 6.95
C GLU A 231 -4.52 1.30 8.46
N SER A 232 -5.29 0.59 9.27
CA SER A 232 -5.11 0.55 10.73
C SER A 232 -3.85 -0.20 11.15
N VAL A 233 -3.32 -1.12 10.33
CA VAL A 233 -2.01 -1.75 10.55
C VAL A 233 -0.90 -0.71 10.41
N TYR A 234 -0.96 0.14 9.37
CA TYR A 234 -0.02 1.26 9.18
C TYR A 234 -0.11 2.24 10.37
N ASN A 235 -1.31 2.73 10.68
CA ASN A 235 -1.50 3.75 11.72
C ASN A 235 -1.11 3.24 13.12
N SER A 236 -1.49 2.01 13.47
CA SER A 236 -1.09 1.40 14.74
C SER A 236 0.41 1.13 14.76
N GLY A 237 0.98 0.68 13.65
CA GLY A 237 2.41 0.43 13.53
C GLY A 237 3.26 1.68 13.67
N PHE A 238 2.85 2.78 13.04
CA PHE A 238 3.50 4.09 13.17
C PHE A 238 3.38 4.60 14.61
N ALA A 239 2.19 4.55 15.21
CA ALA A 239 1.99 4.97 16.60
C ALA A 239 2.83 4.16 17.59
N LEU A 240 2.89 2.84 17.44
CA LEU A 240 3.70 1.96 18.30
C LEU A 240 5.20 2.19 18.07
N THR A 241 5.64 2.38 16.83
CA THR A 241 7.04 2.71 16.53
C THR A 241 7.46 4.03 17.17
N ARG A 242 6.60 5.05 17.11
CA ARG A 242 6.81 6.33 17.81
C ARG A 242 6.90 6.12 19.31
N TYR A 243 6.00 5.33 19.89
CA TYR A 243 6.03 5.00 21.32
C TYR A 243 7.35 4.33 21.73
N ILE A 244 7.79 3.33 20.97
CA ILE A 244 9.05 2.62 21.21
C ILE A 244 10.22 3.60 21.16
N SER A 245 10.29 4.43 20.11
CA SER A 245 11.36 5.42 19.95
C SER A 245 11.38 6.45 21.08
N GLN A 246 10.21 6.98 21.46
CA GLN A 246 10.09 8.00 22.51
C GLN A 246 10.39 7.45 23.90
N LYS A 247 9.97 6.23 24.21
CA LYS A 247 10.12 5.63 25.54
C LYS A 247 11.46 4.93 25.75
N TYR A 248 11.94 4.21 24.74
CA TYR A 248 13.13 3.36 24.85
C TYR A 248 14.34 3.86 24.05
N GLY A 249 14.15 4.83 23.16
CA GLY A 249 15.18 5.40 22.29
C GLY A 249 15.06 4.94 20.84
N GLU A 250 15.37 5.84 19.89
CA GLU A 250 15.33 5.56 18.44
C GLU A 250 16.26 4.41 18.03
N ASP A 251 17.41 4.26 18.71
CA ASP A 251 18.37 3.19 18.45
C ASP A 251 17.80 1.78 18.68
N LYS A 252 16.70 1.68 19.43
CA LYS A 252 16.01 0.42 19.68
C LYS A 252 15.35 -0.13 18.43
N LEU A 253 14.88 0.72 17.52
CA LEU A 253 14.32 0.27 16.23
C LEU A 253 15.35 -0.53 15.43
N ARG A 254 16.59 -0.02 15.37
CA ARG A 254 17.73 -0.74 14.79
C ARG A 254 18.02 -2.04 15.56
N LYS A 255 18.14 -1.97 16.89
CA LYS A 255 18.53 -3.15 17.70
C LYS A 255 17.51 -4.29 17.58
N ILE A 256 16.21 -3.96 17.55
CA ILE A 256 15.12 -4.91 17.30
C ILE A 256 15.29 -5.54 15.91
N THR A 257 15.46 -4.70 14.87
CA THR A 257 15.68 -5.17 13.49
C THR A 257 16.87 -6.14 13.40
N GLN A 258 18.01 -5.79 14.00
CA GLN A 258 19.21 -6.65 14.02
C GLN A 258 19.00 -7.95 14.80
N LYS A 259 18.12 -7.96 15.81
CA LYS A 259 17.77 -9.16 16.57
C LYS A 259 16.87 -10.11 15.79
N LEU A 260 15.93 -9.59 15.00
CA LEU A 260 15.13 -10.39 14.07
C LEU A 260 16.00 -11.10 13.01
N GLY A 261 17.11 -10.46 12.61
CA GLY A 261 18.12 -11.06 11.73
C GLY A 261 19.00 -12.12 12.40
N LYS A 262 18.80 -12.50 13.67
CA LYS A 262 19.55 -13.60 14.28
C LYS A 262 18.89 -14.94 13.95
N PHE A 263 19.72 -15.95 13.68
CA PHE A 263 19.25 -17.29 13.30
C PHE A 263 18.31 -17.92 14.35
N GLY A 264 18.59 -17.72 15.64
CA GLY A 264 17.78 -18.28 16.74
C GLY A 264 16.55 -17.46 17.15
N ASN A 265 16.25 -16.35 16.46
CA ASN A 265 15.11 -15.49 16.80
C ASN A 265 14.02 -15.62 15.73
N PHE A 266 12.83 -16.05 16.12
CA PHE A 266 11.72 -16.32 15.19
C PHE A 266 10.47 -15.50 15.49
N THR A 267 10.51 -14.57 16.44
CA THR A 267 9.35 -13.72 16.76
C THR A 267 9.79 -12.31 17.16
N ILE A 268 8.93 -11.34 16.87
CA ILE A 268 9.10 -9.97 17.35
C ILE A 268 9.13 -9.91 18.89
N ASP A 269 8.39 -10.80 19.55
CA ASP A 269 8.34 -10.92 21.02
C ASP A 269 9.71 -11.26 21.61
N ALA A 270 10.41 -12.22 21.00
CA ALA A 270 11.77 -12.58 21.41
C ALA A 270 12.75 -11.42 21.17
N ALA A 271 12.61 -10.70 20.05
CA ALA A 271 13.44 -9.53 19.78
C ALA A 271 13.17 -8.38 20.78
N PHE A 272 11.91 -8.17 21.15
CA PHE A 272 11.53 -7.20 22.19
C PHE A 272 12.08 -7.61 23.54
N LYS A 273 11.96 -8.90 23.93
CA LYS A 273 12.46 -9.37 25.22
C LYS A 273 13.96 -9.11 25.36
N ASP A 274 14.72 -9.39 24.30
CA ASP A 274 16.17 -9.16 24.23
C ASP A 274 16.57 -7.67 24.31
N VAL A 275 15.77 -6.76 23.76
CA VAL A 275 16.18 -5.37 23.52
C VAL A 275 15.53 -4.38 24.49
N LEU A 276 14.28 -4.65 24.88
CA LEU A 276 13.41 -3.84 25.72
C LEU A 276 13.18 -4.46 27.10
N GLY A 277 13.51 -5.76 27.29
CA GLY A 277 13.31 -6.49 28.55
C GLY A 277 11.88 -7.02 28.75
N LYS A 278 10.99 -6.77 27.79
CA LYS A 278 9.58 -7.16 27.78
C LYS A 278 9.23 -7.81 26.45
N ASP A 279 8.33 -8.79 26.46
CA ASP A 279 7.84 -9.40 25.22
C ASP A 279 6.86 -8.48 24.47
N GLY A 280 6.33 -8.95 23.32
CA GLY A 280 5.47 -8.15 22.46
C GLY A 280 4.14 -7.81 23.11
N ASP A 281 3.49 -8.78 23.73
CA ASP A 281 2.22 -8.59 24.45
C ASP A 281 2.40 -7.59 25.62
N GLU A 282 3.46 -7.73 26.42
CA GLU A 282 3.78 -6.80 27.50
C GLU A 282 3.96 -5.35 27.01
N ILE A 283 4.63 -5.15 25.86
CA ILE A 283 4.84 -3.83 25.26
C ILE A 283 3.53 -3.28 24.66
N TYR A 284 2.76 -4.12 23.98
CA TYR A 284 1.50 -3.75 23.35
C TYR A 284 0.47 -3.33 24.40
N ASP A 285 0.30 -4.10 25.47
CA ASP A 285 -0.66 -3.79 26.55
C ASP A 285 -0.29 -2.49 27.28
N GLU A 286 1.00 -2.27 27.50
CA GLU A 286 1.50 -1.03 28.10
C GLU A 286 1.21 0.18 27.20
N TRP A 287 1.51 0.08 25.90
CA TRP A 287 1.22 1.10 24.91
C TRP A 287 -0.28 1.39 24.80
N LYS A 288 -1.11 0.35 24.73
CA LYS A 288 -2.57 0.44 24.71
C LYS A 288 -3.12 1.17 25.94
N SER A 289 -2.59 0.86 27.12
CA SER A 289 -2.97 1.55 28.37
C SER A 289 -2.61 3.05 28.34
N VAL A 290 -1.40 3.39 27.86
CA VAL A 290 -0.96 4.78 27.69
C VAL A 290 -1.86 5.53 26.70
N LEU A 291 -2.20 4.92 25.56
CA LEU A 291 -3.12 5.52 24.60
C LEU A 291 -4.50 5.76 25.19
N LYS A 292 -5.06 4.76 25.88
CA LYS A 292 -6.39 4.87 26.50
C LYS A 292 -6.44 6.01 27.49
N GLN A 293 -5.49 6.06 28.44
CA GLN A 293 -5.41 7.15 29.42
C GLN A 293 -5.25 8.53 28.74
N SER A 294 -4.39 8.61 27.72
CA SER A 294 -4.14 9.85 26.98
C SER A 294 -5.39 10.34 26.25
N TYR A 295 -6.07 9.47 25.50
CA TYR A 295 -7.26 9.84 24.74
C TYR A 295 -8.46 10.12 25.64
N GLU A 296 -8.68 9.36 26.72
CA GLU A 296 -9.72 9.66 27.70
C GLU A 296 -9.52 11.05 28.30
N LYS A 297 -8.29 11.40 28.68
CA LYS A 297 -7.95 12.73 29.19
C LYS A 297 -8.16 13.83 28.13
N ARG A 298 -7.67 13.63 26.90
CA ARG A 298 -7.78 14.60 25.79
C ARG A 298 -9.22 14.82 25.33
N THR A 299 -10.11 13.84 25.53
CA THR A 299 -11.51 13.90 25.08
C THR A 299 -12.52 14.17 26.20
N ALA A 300 -12.08 14.32 27.45
CA ALA A 300 -12.97 14.53 28.59
C ALA A 300 -13.96 15.70 28.37
N ALA A 301 -13.46 16.88 28.02
CA ALA A 301 -14.30 18.05 27.75
C ALA A 301 -15.27 17.85 26.57
N VAL A 302 -14.88 17.06 25.57
CA VAL A 302 -15.74 16.72 24.43
C VAL A 302 -16.87 15.78 24.87
N LYS A 303 -16.56 14.79 25.71
CA LYS A 303 -17.55 13.85 26.25
C LYS A 303 -18.56 14.53 27.19
N GLU A 304 -18.10 15.47 28.01
CA GLU A 304 -18.96 16.26 28.90
C GLU A 304 -19.94 17.17 28.15
N ASN A 305 -19.58 17.59 26.93
CA ASN A 305 -20.37 18.51 26.11
C ASN A 305 -20.76 17.86 24.76
N LEU A 306 -20.99 16.55 24.76
CA LEU A 306 -21.20 15.79 23.53
C LEU A 306 -22.46 16.27 22.80
N VAL A 307 -22.27 16.73 21.55
CA VAL A 307 -23.35 17.01 20.60
C VAL A 307 -23.20 16.05 19.43
N ALA A 308 -24.12 15.11 19.30
CA ALA A 308 -24.12 14.10 18.25
C ALA A 308 -25.18 14.41 17.18
N GLY A 309 -24.82 14.25 15.91
CA GLY A 309 -25.77 14.32 14.79
C GLY A 309 -26.51 12.99 14.57
N GLU A 310 -27.49 13.00 13.66
CA GLU A 310 -28.13 11.78 13.17
C GLU A 310 -27.22 11.12 12.10
N ILE A 311 -26.99 9.81 12.25
CA ILE A 311 -26.30 9.02 11.23
C ILE A 311 -27.30 8.74 10.11
N ILE A 312 -27.04 9.30 8.93
CA ILE A 312 -27.92 9.16 7.75
C ILE A 312 -27.58 7.94 6.90
N PHE A 313 -26.36 7.42 7.00
CA PHE A 313 -25.87 6.26 6.29
C PHE A 313 -24.64 5.65 7.00
N ASP A 314 -24.70 4.35 7.32
CA ASP A 314 -23.66 3.61 8.05
C ASP A 314 -23.26 2.28 7.40
N GLU A 315 -23.77 1.96 6.22
CA GLU A 315 -23.46 0.68 5.55
C GLU A 315 -22.02 0.63 5.01
N GLY A 316 -21.40 1.78 4.69
CA GLY A 316 -20.03 1.88 4.20
C GLY A 316 -19.10 2.53 5.23
N PHE A 317 -17.86 2.06 5.32
CA PHE A 317 -16.83 2.73 6.14
C PHE A 317 -16.15 3.89 5.42
N GLY A 318 -16.24 3.94 4.08
CA GLY A 318 -15.84 5.08 3.27
C GLY A 318 -17.07 5.73 2.65
N ASN A 319 -17.34 6.98 3.00
CA ASN A 319 -18.44 7.79 2.45
C ASN A 319 -17.91 9.17 2.12
N PHE A 320 -17.75 9.46 0.84
CA PHE A 320 -16.99 10.62 0.36
C PHE A 320 -17.81 11.51 -0.57
N TYR A 321 -17.33 12.75 -0.71
CA TYR A 321 -17.77 13.73 -1.71
C TYR A 321 -19.29 13.92 -1.84
N PRO A 322 -20.02 14.20 -0.73
CA PRO A 322 -21.46 14.41 -0.82
C PRO A 322 -21.79 15.66 -1.65
N LYS A 323 -22.71 15.53 -2.60
CA LYS A 323 -23.27 16.62 -3.42
C LYS A 323 -24.79 16.60 -3.32
N PHE A 324 -25.35 17.61 -2.67
CA PHE A 324 -26.80 17.76 -2.48
C PHE A 324 -27.47 18.26 -3.75
N THR A 325 -28.70 17.78 -3.96
CA THR A 325 -29.64 18.38 -4.91
C THR A 325 -30.10 19.75 -4.41
N LYS A 326 -30.52 20.63 -5.32
CA LYS A 326 -30.90 22.03 -5.01
C LYS A 326 -32.05 22.12 -4.01
N ASP A 327 -33.00 21.20 -4.07
CA ASP A 327 -34.13 21.14 -3.14
C ASP A 327 -33.79 20.46 -1.80
N GLY A 328 -32.58 19.90 -1.69
CA GLY A 328 -32.10 19.19 -0.50
C GLY A 328 -32.80 17.84 -0.25
N SER A 329 -33.63 17.35 -1.18
CA SER A 329 -34.39 16.11 -1.01
C SER A 329 -33.52 14.86 -1.16
N LYS A 330 -32.42 14.98 -1.89
CA LYS A 330 -31.44 13.92 -2.16
C LYS A 330 -30.02 14.43 -2.09
N PHE A 331 -29.07 13.52 -1.90
CA PHE A 331 -27.66 13.79 -2.16
C PHE A 331 -26.99 12.59 -2.82
N TYR A 332 -25.99 12.89 -3.65
CA TYR A 332 -25.11 11.91 -4.26
C TYR A 332 -23.82 11.81 -3.47
N PHE A 333 -23.24 10.61 -3.37
CA PHE A 333 -22.01 10.39 -2.64
C PHE A 333 -21.30 9.14 -3.14
N ILE A 334 -19.99 9.07 -2.92
CA ILE A 334 -19.19 7.87 -3.20
C ILE A 334 -19.15 7.01 -1.95
N SER A 335 -19.41 5.72 -2.09
CA SER A 335 -19.30 4.79 -0.96
C SER A 335 -18.81 3.43 -1.41
N ASN A 336 -18.14 2.73 -0.50
CA ASN A 336 -17.85 1.31 -0.68
C ASN A 336 -19.00 0.41 -0.24
N LYS A 337 -20.06 0.94 0.40
CA LYS A 337 -21.31 0.25 0.79
C LYS A 337 -21.11 -1.24 1.14
N GLY A 338 -20.52 -1.50 2.30
CA GLY A 338 -20.29 -2.84 2.82
C GLY A 338 -19.18 -3.66 2.14
N ASN A 339 -18.60 -3.21 1.02
CA ASN A 339 -17.48 -3.90 0.38
C ASN A 339 -16.17 -3.70 1.16
N ASP A 340 -15.30 -4.69 1.15
CA ASP A 340 -14.06 -4.67 1.93
C ASP A 340 -13.05 -3.61 1.44
N TYR A 341 -13.10 -3.21 0.17
CA TYR A 341 -12.07 -2.36 -0.44
C TYR A 341 -12.61 -1.03 -0.94
N LEU A 342 -11.89 0.06 -0.68
CA LEU A 342 -12.24 1.38 -1.20
C LEU A 342 -12.12 1.46 -2.74
N SER A 343 -11.31 0.58 -3.35
CA SER A 343 -11.17 0.46 -4.81
C SER A 343 -12.48 0.06 -5.50
N THR A 344 -13.41 -0.60 -4.80
CA THR A 344 -14.71 -1.02 -5.33
C THR A 344 -15.82 0.00 -5.06
N SER A 345 -15.47 1.22 -4.65
CA SER A 345 -16.47 2.26 -4.37
C SER A 345 -17.27 2.60 -5.62
N SER A 346 -18.50 3.06 -5.39
CA SER A 346 -19.47 3.38 -6.43
C SER A 346 -20.20 4.67 -6.07
N LEU A 347 -20.82 5.30 -7.07
CA LEU A 347 -21.68 6.45 -6.90
C LEU A 347 -23.07 5.99 -6.44
N TYR A 348 -23.54 6.55 -5.33
CA TYR A 348 -24.88 6.32 -4.79
C TYR A 348 -25.66 7.63 -4.70
N VAL A 349 -26.99 7.52 -4.73
CA VAL A 349 -27.92 8.59 -4.37
C VAL A 349 -28.72 8.16 -3.15
N TYR A 350 -28.73 9.01 -2.12
CA TYR A 350 -29.57 8.87 -0.95
C TYR A 350 -30.79 9.79 -1.05
N ASP A 351 -31.96 9.26 -0.71
CA ASP A 351 -33.23 9.99 -0.72
C ASP A 351 -33.79 10.11 0.71
N PHE A 352 -33.95 11.36 1.18
CA PHE A 352 -34.41 11.63 2.55
C PHE A 352 -35.85 11.24 2.82
N LYS A 353 -36.70 11.17 1.78
CA LYS A 353 -38.10 10.77 1.91
C LYS A 353 -38.23 9.26 2.11
N THR A 354 -37.45 8.49 1.36
CA THR A 354 -37.49 7.02 1.43
C THR A 354 -36.49 6.43 2.42
N LYS A 355 -35.50 7.23 2.86
CA LYS A 355 -34.36 6.82 3.69
C LYS A 355 -33.56 5.67 3.08
N LYS A 356 -33.36 5.68 1.76
CA LYS A 356 -32.67 4.62 1.02
C LYS A 356 -31.56 5.17 0.14
N ALA A 357 -30.46 4.42 0.06
CA ALA A 357 -29.37 4.66 -0.89
C ALA A 357 -29.45 3.69 -2.09
N LYS A 358 -29.59 4.21 -3.31
CA LYS A 358 -29.56 3.45 -4.58
C LYS A 358 -28.22 3.68 -5.28
N MET A 359 -27.60 2.63 -5.81
CA MET A 359 -26.42 2.77 -6.68
C MET A 359 -26.83 3.44 -7.99
N VAL A 360 -26.02 4.38 -8.47
CA VAL A 360 -26.20 5.07 -9.75
C VAL A 360 -25.18 4.53 -10.75
N ILE A 361 -23.89 4.56 -10.41
CA ILE A 361 -22.80 4.14 -11.30
C ILE A 361 -21.79 3.34 -10.48
N SER A 362 -21.38 2.18 -10.99
CA SER A 362 -20.37 1.33 -10.34
C SER A 362 -18.94 1.82 -10.60
N GLY A 363 -18.03 1.55 -9.67
CA GLY A 363 -16.59 1.76 -9.87
C GLY A 363 -16.18 3.24 -9.97
N ILE A 364 -16.84 4.11 -9.21
CA ILE A 364 -16.56 5.56 -9.17
C ILE A 364 -15.84 5.91 -7.88
N ARG A 365 -14.71 6.60 -8.00
CA ARG A 365 -13.91 7.11 -6.88
C ARG A 365 -13.60 8.60 -6.94
N SER A 366 -13.97 9.29 -8.02
CA SER A 366 -13.76 10.73 -8.16
C SER A 366 -14.83 11.55 -7.45
N THR A 367 -14.61 12.85 -7.32
CA THR A 367 -15.71 13.81 -7.13
C THR A 367 -16.69 13.75 -8.31
N ILE A 368 -17.87 14.35 -8.13
CA ILE A 368 -18.84 14.54 -9.19
C ILE A 368 -19.23 16.02 -9.33
N GLY A 369 -19.62 16.41 -10.53
CA GLY A 369 -20.29 17.67 -10.82
C GLY A 369 -21.73 17.43 -11.30
N LEU A 370 -22.71 18.08 -10.67
CA LEU A 370 -24.09 18.10 -11.16
C LEU A 370 -24.28 19.28 -12.11
N THR A 371 -24.93 19.06 -13.24
CA THR A 371 -25.31 20.18 -14.12
C THR A 371 -26.33 21.10 -13.43
N PRO A 372 -26.42 22.39 -13.81
CA PRO A 372 -27.35 23.32 -13.17
C PRO A 372 -28.82 22.93 -13.31
N ASP A 373 -29.21 22.15 -14.31
CA ASP A 373 -30.56 21.61 -14.45
C ASP A 373 -30.76 20.28 -13.70
N GLU A 374 -29.71 19.77 -13.05
CA GLU A 374 -29.67 18.51 -12.29
C GLU A 374 -30.08 17.28 -13.11
N LYS A 375 -29.94 17.36 -14.44
CA LYS A 375 -30.24 16.25 -15.35
C LYS A 375 -29.05 15.33 -15.61
N LYS A 376 -27.83 15.85 -15.46
CA LYS A 376 -26.60 15.13 -15.78
C LYS A 376 -25.59 15.19 -14.66
N ILE A 377 -24.84 14.10 -14.52
CA ILE A 377 -23.71 13.96 -13.61
C ILE A 377 -22.44 13.90 -14.45
N ILE A 378 -21.45 14.73 -14.14
CA ILE A 378 -20.09 14.65 -14.67
C ILE A 378 -19.21 13.99 -13.62
N PHE A 379 -18.43 12.99 -14.03
CA PHE A 379 -17.56 12.24 -13.14
C PHE A 379 -16.32 11.76 -13.91
N ALA A 380 -15.32 11.30 -13.19
CA ALA A 380 -14.15 10.65 -13.77
C ALA A 380 -14.16 9.15 -13.46
N LYS A 381 -13.73 8.36 -14.43
CA LYS A 381 -13.71 6.89 -14.34
C LYS A 381 -12.46 6.36 -15.01
N LEU A 382 -11.85 5.38 -14.36
CA LEU A 382 -10.77 4.58 -14.91
C LEU A 382 -11.31 3.71 -16.05
N SER A 383 -10.67 3.77 -17.22
CA SER A 383 -11.06 3.01 -18.39
C SER A 383 -9.85 2.36 -19.07
N GLU A 384 -9.98 1.08 -19.39
CA GLU A 384 -9.02 0.33 -20.20
C GLU A 384 -9.24 0.51 -21.71
N ASP A 385 -10.31 1.20 -22.12
CA ASP A 385 -10.60 1.57 -23.51
C ASP A 385 -9.73 2.77 -23.95
N ASN A 386 -8.44 2.65 -23.69
CA ASN A 386 -7.40 3.60 -24.06
C ASN A 386 -6.34 2.86 -24.88
N PRO A 387 -5.58 3.57 -25.74
CA PRO A 387 -4.48 2.96 -26.47
C PRO A 387 -3.55 2.19 -25.53
N LYS A 388 -3.12 0.99 -25.96
CA LYS A 388 -2.29 0.06 -25.17
C LYS A 388 -2.94 -0.47 -23.87
N TRP A 389 -4.27 -0.41 -23.73
CA TRP A 389 -5.02 -0.94 -22.58
C TRP A 389 -4.63 -0.28 -21.25
N ILE A 390 -4.16 0.97 -21.33
CA ILE A 390 -3.70 1.73 -20.17
C ILE A 390 -4.92 2.20 -19.37
N ASN A 391 -4.89 1.97 -18.06
CA ASN A 391 -5.98 2.35 -17.19
C ASN A 391 -5.81 3.79 -16.68
N ILE A 392 -6.49 4.76 -17.32
CA ILE A 392 -6.42 6.19 -16.98
C ILE A 392 -7.81 6.78 -16.82
N HIS A 393 -7.89 7.89 -16.08
CA HIS A 393 -9.14 8.61 -15.87
C HIS A 393 -9.50 9.40 -17.12
N ASP A 394 -10.73 9.22 -17.55
CA ASP A 394 -11.41 10.13 -18.46
C ASP A 394 -12.70 10.64 -17.83
N LEU A 395 -13.17 11.76 -18.37
CA LEU A 395 -14.44 12.34 -17.97
C LEU A 395 -15.58 11.68 -18.72
N PHE A 396 -16.66 11.45 -17.98
CA PHE A 396 -17.91 10.90 -18.48
C PHE A 396 -19.06 11.80 -18.03
N THR A 397 -20.14 11.75 -18.78
CA THR A 397 -21.43 12.27 -18.36
C THR A 397 -22.42 11.12 -18.23
N TYR A 398 -23.28 11.17 -17.22
CA TYR A 398 -24.39 10.26 -17.04
C TYR A 398 -25.69 11.06 -17.07
N ASP A 399 -26.58 10.71 -18.00
CA ASP A 399 -27.95 11.25 -18.06
C ASP A 399 -28.84 10.48 -17.08
N ILE A 400 -29.45 11.21 -16.14
CA ILE A 400 -30.22 10.61 -15.05
C ILE A 400 -31.58 10.11 -15.52
N GLU A 401 -32.18 10.74 -16.53
CA GLU A 401 -33.49 10.35 -17.06
C GLU A 401 -33.36 9.13 -17.99
N GLU A 402 -32.36 9.13 -18.87
CA GLU A 402 -32.13 8.05 -19.85
C GLU A 402 -31.30 6.88 -19.28
N GLU A 403 -30.70 7.04 -18.10
CA GLU A 403 -29.75 6.10 -17.49
C GLU A 403 -28.58 5.73 -18.43
N GLU A 404 -28.09 6.72 -19.21
CA GLU A 404 -27.05 6.54 -20.24
C GLU A 404 -25.73 7.22 -19.86
N GLU A 405 -24.61 6.48 -19.97
CA GLU A 405 -23.24 6.96 -19.80
C GLU A 405 -22.63 7.35 -21.16
N THR A 406 -22.07 8.55 -21.28
CA THR A 406 -21.33 9.03 -22.46
C THR A 406 -19.94 9.51 -22.06
N ARG A 407 -18.91 9.01 -22.74
CA ARG A 407 -17.51 9.44 -22.54
C ARG A 407 -17.26 10.80 -23.19
N LEU A 408 -16.60 11.70 -22.48
CA LEU A 408 -16.31 13.07 -22.91
C LEU A 408 -14.86 13.29 -23.31
N THR A 409 -13.93 12.57 -22.69
CA THR A 409 -12.49 12.68 -22.97
C THR A 409 -11.89 11.32 -23.29
N HIS A 410 -10.79 11.31 -24.02
CA HIS A 410 -10.11 10.08 -24.44
C HIS A 410 -8.61 10.22 -24.19
N GLY A 411 -8.12 9.53 -23.16
CA GLY A 411 -6.72 9.53 -22.76
C GLY A 411 -6.26 10.85 -22.14
N LEU A 412 -7.18 11.63 -21.55
CA LEU A 412 -6.83 12.94 -21.01
C LEU A 412 -6.23 12.87 -19.61
N ARG A 413 -6.34 11.75 -18.87
CA ARG A 413 -5.91 11.67 -17.46
C ARG A 413 -6.58 12.76 -16.61
N ALA A 414 -7.90 12.91 -16.81
CA ALA A 414 -8.72 13.96 -16.23
C ALA A 414 -9.54 13.39 -15.07
N ASN A 415 -9.30 13.90 -13.85
CA ASN A 415 -9.89 13.40 -12.62
C ASN A 415 -10.56 14.51 -11.80
N ASN A 416 -11.39 14.13 -10.83
CA ASN A 416 -12.07 15.02 -9.89
C ASN A 416 -12.74 16.27 -10.54
N PRO A 417 -13.74 16.06 -11.41
CA PRO A 417 -14.40 17.15 -12.11
C PRO A 417 -15.38 17.94 -11.22
N ASP A 418 -15.66 19.18 -11.63
CA ASP A 418 -16.84 19.96 -11.22
C ASP A 418 -17.37 20.81 -12.38
N VAL A 419 -18.60 21.29 -12.27
CA VAL A 419 -19.31 22.02 -13.35
C VAL A 419 -19.54 23.47 -12.96
N SER A 420 -19.35 24.40 -13.91
CA SER A 420 -19.63 25.82 -13.71
C SER A 420 -21.12 26.09 -13.44
N HIS A 421 -21.44 27.17 -12.73
CA HIS A 421 -22.83 27.52 -12.41
C HIS A 421 -23.74 27.72 -13.63
N ASP A 422 -23.18 28.10 -14.78
CA ASP A 422 -23.90 28.24 -16.05
C ASP A 422 -23.94 26.93 -16.87
N GLY A 423 -23.29 25.88 -16.40
CA GLY A 423 -23.24 24.56 -17.04
C GLY A 423 -22.36 24.48 -18.28
N LYS A 424 -21.64 25.56 -18.64
CA LYS A 424 -20.89 25.64 -19.90
C LYS A 424 -19.45 25.16 -19.81
N LYS A 425 -18.90 24.98 -18.61
CA LYS A 425 -17.50 24.61 -18.39
C LYS A 425 -17.41 23.49 -17.37
N ILE A 426 -16.45 22.62 -17.62
CA ILE A 426 -16.02 21.58 -16.68
C ILE A 426 -14.61 21.95 -16.24
N THR A 427 -14.38 21.98 -14.93
CA THR A 427 -13.05 22.05 -14.33
C THR A 427 -12.67 20.66 -13.83
N PHE A 428 -11.40 20.30 -13.91
CA PHE A 428 -10.90 18.98 -13.50
C PHE A 428 -9.41 19.06 -13.18
N LEU A 429 -8.90 18.05 -12.48
CA LEU A 429 -7.47 17.83 -12.28
C LEU A 429 -6.91 17.04 -13.47
N TYR A 430 -5.79 17.51 -14.01
CA TYR A 430 -5.09 16.87 -15.14
C TYR A 430 -3.75 16.33 -14.64
N GLN A 431 -3.45 15.07 -14.94
CA GLN A 431 -2.19 14.44 -14.53
C GLN A 431 -1.18 14.31 -15.66
N LYS A 432 0.06 14.71 -15.42
CA LYS A 432 1.20 14.53 -16.34
C LYS A 432 2.53 14.56 -15.62
N ASP A 433 3.40 13.59 -15.88
CA ASP A 433 4.74 13.47 -15.29
C ASP A 433 4.70 13.63 -13.76
N GLY A 434 3.76 12.91 -13.12
CA GLY A 434 3.54 12.94 -11.67
C GLY A 434 3.13 14.31 -11.09
N THR A 435 2.47 15.17 -11.86
CA THR A 435 1.88 16.44 -11.39
C THR A 435 0.45 16.63 -11.85
#